data_AF-A0A183B4Z2-F1
#
_entry.id   AF-A0A183B4Z2-F1
#
_cell.length_a   1.000
_cell.length_b   1.000
_cell.length_c   1.000
_cell.angle_alpha   90.00
_cell.angle_beta   90.00
_cell.angle_gamma   90.00
#
_symmetry.space_group_name_H-M   'P 1'
#
loop_
_entity.id
_entity.type
_entity.pdbx_description
1 polymer ?
#
loop_
_entity_poly.entity_id
_entity_poly.type
_entity_poly.pdbx_seq_one_letter_code
_entity_poly.pdbx_strand_id
1 'polypeptide(L)'
;LYEMLVGQPPFLAQTATDTQIRVVQWYRYLKVPGEPRLKPAARSLICQFLRDPSDRLADPNQIKAHPFFSSVNWDKLPTQKAPYIPTIKDELDTSNFDPIEDERAMRSQDDFGTQALISTPLPFPNFTFKRFFDRDPTAIQSP
;
A
#
# COMPACT_ATOMS: atom_id res chain seq x y z
N LEU A 1 2.20 6.03 -7.76
CA LEU A 1 2.31 6.51 -9.16
C LEU A 1 3.65 7.19 -9.43
N TYR A 2 3.97 8.33 -8.77
CA TYR A 2 5.23 9.04 -8.99
C TYR A 2 6.45 8.12 -8.85
N GLU A 3 6.56 7.41 -7.72
CA GLU A 3 7.67 6.51 -7.45
C GLU A 3 7.78 5.37 -8.46
N MET A 4 6.67 4.75 -8.86
CA MET A 4 6.67 3.70 -9.89
C MET A 4 7.24 4.18 -11.24
N LEU A 5 7.07 5.46 -11.58
CA LEU A 5 7.51 6.01 -12.87
C LEU A 5 8.87 6.73 -12.81
N VAL A 6 9.25 7.24 -11.64
CA VAL A 6 10.48 8.04 -11.43
C VAL A 6 11.56 7.26 -10.67
N GLY A 7 11.20 6.20 -9.95
CA GLY A 7 12.09 5.34 -9.17
C GLY A 7 12.36 5.80 -7.74
N GLN A 8 11.76 6.91 -7.29
CA GLN A 8 11.92 7.43 -5.93
C GLN A 8 10.67 8.22 -5.50
N PRO A 9 10.40 8.38 -4.20
CA PRO A 9 9.27 9.18 -3.74
C PRO A 9 9.45 10.68 -4.05
N PRO A 10 8.36 11.44 -4.25
CA PRO A 10 8.42 12.84 -4.69
C PRO A 10 9.02 13.82 -3.66
N PHE A 11 9.07 13.44 -2.39
CA PHE A 11 9.52 14.30 -1.29
C PHE A 11 10.72 13.70 -0.52
N LEU A 12 11.46 12.77 -1.15
CA LEU A 12 12.63 12.13 -0.54
C LEU A 12 13.59 13.17 0.04
N ALA A 13 13.96 13.03 1.31
CA ALA A 13 14.96 13.85 1.98
C ALA A 13 15.86 12.98 2.86
N GLN A 14 16.93 13.57 3.40
CA GLN A 14 17.88 12.86 4.26
C GLN A 14 17.31 12.54 5.65
N THR A 15 16.39 13.37 6.15
CA THR A 15 15.76 13.17 7.46
C THR A 15 14.23 13.06 7.34
N ALA A 16 13.62 12.41 8.32
CA ALA A 16 12.16 12.32 8.41
C ALA A 16 11.52 13.72 8.54
N THR A 17 12.12 14.59 9.36
CA THR A 17 11.68 15.98 9.55
C THR A 17 11.70 16.76 8.23
N ASP A 18 12.77 16.65 7.45
CA ASP A 18 12.85 17.33 6.15
C ASP A 18 11.82 16.78 5.16
N THR A 19 11.59 15.46 5.17
CA THR A 19 10.54 14.84 4.35
C THR A 19 9.18 15.40 4.71
N GLN A 20 8.86 15.52 6.00
CA GLN A 20 7.61 16.13 6.46
C GLN A 20 7.49 17.59 6.01
N ILE A 21 8.55 18.40 6.14
CA ILE A 21 8.56 19.79 5.67
C ILE A 21 8.27 19.86 4.17
N ARG A 22 8.90 18.99 3.37
CA ARG A 22 8.69 18.93 1.91
C ARG A 22 7.26 18.54 1.54
N VAL A 23 6.67 17.61 2.29
CA VAL A 23 5.26 17.21 2.11
C VAL A 23 4.31 18.36 2.44
N VAL A 24 4.52 19.07 3.55
CA VAL A 24 3.68 20.22 3.92
C VAL A 24 3.83 21.36 2.91
N GLN A 25 5.07 21.64 2.49
CA GLN A 25 5.38 22.67 1.50
C GLN A 25 5.39 22.10 0.07
N TRP A 26 4.45 21.21 -0.25
CA TRP A 26 4.42 20.45 -1.50
C TRP A 26 4.59 21.32 -2.74
N TYR A 27 3.93 22.49 -2.79
CA TYR A 27 3.98 23.40 -3.94
C TYR A 27 5.40 23.92 -4.25
N ARG A 28 6.27 24.02 -3.24
CA ARG A 28 7.66 24.45 -3.40
C ARG A 28 8.57 23.30 -3.85
N TYR A 29 8.36 22.13 -3.26
CA TYR A 29 9.29 21.00 -3.38
C TYR A 29 8.88 19.95 -4.41
N LEU A 30 7.62 19.94 -4.86
CA LEU A 30 7.19 19.02 -5.90
C LEU A 30 7.85 19.37 -7.23
N LYS A 31 8.70 18.46 -7.72
CA LYS A 31 9.33 18.56 -9.04
C LYS A 31 8.92 17.36 -9.88
N VAL A 32 7.96 17.56 -10.79
CA VAL A 32 7.54 16.50 -11.71
C VAL A 32 8.35 16.60 -13.00
N PRO A 33 9.15 15.58 -13.36
CA PRO A 33 9.94 15.62 -14.58
C PRO A 33 9.05 15.68 -15.83
N GLY A 34 9.56 16.27 -16.90
CA GLY A 34 8.92 16.30 -18.21
C GLY A 34 9.33 15.12 -19.09
N GLU A 35 9.05 15.25 -20.38
CA GLU A 35 9.53 14.32 -21.39
C GLU A 35 11.07 14.38 -21.51
N PRO A 36 11.73 13.26 -21.86
CA PRO A 36 11.15 11.95 -22.20
C PRO A 36 10.83 11.06 -20.99
N ARG A 37 11.15 11.50 -19.76
CA ARG A 37 11.01 10.66 -18.55
C ARG A 37 9.55 10.38 -18.18
N LEU A 38 8.67 11.36 -18.31
CA LEU A 38 7.24 11.20 -18.09
C LEU A 38 6.43 11.70 -19.28
N LYS A 39 5.48 10.88 -19.75
CA LYS A 39 4.46 11.30 -20.71
C LYS A 39 3.61 12.43 -20.12
N PRO A 40 3.11 13.38 -20.93
CA PRO A 40 2.30 14.51 -20.45
C PRO A 40 1.08 14.10 -19.61
N ALA A 41 0.39 13.01 -20.00
CA ALA A 41 -0.75 12.49 -19.25
C ALA A 41 -0.36 11.99 -17.84
N ALA A 42 0.80 11.35 -17.68
CA ALA A 42 1.27 10.89 -16.38
C ALA A 42 1.64 12.09 -15.47
N ARG A 43 2.34 13.08 -16.04
CA ARG A 43 2.66 14.33 -15.34
C ARG A 43 1.41 15.06 -14.88
N SER A 44 0.42 15.21 -15.76
CA SER A 44 -0.86 15.84 -15.45
C SER A 44 -1.56 15.13 -14.28
N LEU A 45 -1.65 13.79 -14.32
CA LEU A 45 -2.30 13.02 -13.26
C LEU A 45 -1.60 13.19 -11.91
N ILE A 46 -0.26 13.13 -11.89
CA ILE A 46 0.55 13.35 -10.68
C ILE A 46 0.27 14.74 -10.09
N CYS A 47 0.27 15.79 -10.89
CA CYS A 47 -0.01 17.15 -10.43
C CYS A 47 -1.44 17.32 -9.90
N GLN A 48 -2.42 16.61 -10.48
CA GLN A 48 -3.81 16.64 -10.01
C GLN A 48 -4.03 15.91 -8.67
N PHE A 49 -3.20 14.90 -8.37
CA PHE A 49 -3.21 14.23 -7.08
C PHE A 49 -2.40 14.98 -6.00
N LEU A 50 -1.21 15.45 -6.35
CA LEU A 50 -0.32 16.14 -5.43
C LEU A 50 -0.61 17.64 -5.44
N ARG A 51 -1.75 17.99 -4.85
CA ARG A 51 -2.20 19.37 -4.61
C ARG A 51 -3.06 19.50 -3.36
N ASP A 52 -3.48 20.73 -3.07
CA ASP A 52 -4.32 21.03 -1.93
C ASP A 52 -5.65 20.26 -1.97
N PRO A 53 -6.18 19.82 -0.81
CA PRO A 53 -7.36 18.96 -0.76
C PRO A 53 -8.59 19.52 -1.49
N SER A 54 -8.79 20.84 -1.49
CA SER A 54 -9.93 21.49 -2.15
C SER A 54 -9.96 21.30 -3.67
N ASP A 55 -8.78 21.17 -4.28
CA ASP A 55 -8.64 21.14 -5.74
C ASP A 55 -8.17 19.78 -6.26
N ARG A 56 -7.97 18.83 -5.35
CA ARG A 56 -7.45 17.49 -5.65
C ARG A 56 -8.47 16.73 -6.48
N LEU A 57 -7.99 16.08 -7.54
CA LEU A 57 -8.79 15.10 -8.27
C LEU A 57 -9.12 13.92 -7.34
N ALA A 58 -10.35 13.87 -6.85
CA ALA A 58 -10.81 12.89 -5.86
C ALA A 58 -12.00 12.05 -6.33
N ASP A 59 -12.78 12.52 -7.31
CA ASP A 59 -13.91 11.75 -7.83
C ASP A 59 -13.43 10.53 -8.64
N PRO A 60 -13.81 9.30 -8.25
CA PRO A 60 -13.36 8.09 -8.94
C PRO A 60 -13.70 8.05 -10.43
N ASN A 61 -14.85 8.63 -10.85
CA ASN A 61 -15.23 8.63 -12.25
C ASN A 61 -14.33 9.59 -13.06
N GLN A 62 -14.04 10.77 -12.52
CA GLN A 62 -13.06 11.69 -13.11
C GLN A 62 -11.65 11.09 -13.16
N ILE A 63 -11.24 10.34 -12.13
CA ILE A 63 -9.95 9.63 -12.12
C ILE A 63 -9.91 8.59 -13.26
N LYS A 64 -10.94 7.76 -13.39
CA LYS A 64 -11.04 6.74 -14.44
C LYS A 64 -11.06 7.34 -15.85
N ALA A 65 -11.67 8.52 -16.00
CA ALA A 65 -11.76 9.24 -17.26
C ALA A 65 -10.47 10.01 -17.63
N HIS A 66 -9.49 10.10 -16.72
CA HIS A 66 -8.26 10.85 -16.97
C HIS A 66 -7.47 10.24 -18.15
N PRO A 67 -6.89 11.05 -19.08
CA PRO A 67 -6.20 10.54 -20.28
C PRO A 67 -5.07 9.53 -20.02
N PHE A 68 -4.47 9.55 -18.83
CA PHE A 68 -3.49 8.56 -18.38
C PHE A 68 -4.03 7.12 -18.43
N PHE A 69 -5.32 6.93 -18.17
CA PHE A 69 -5.98 5.63 -18.16
C PHE A 69 -6.78 5.34 -19.44
N SER A 70 -6.55 6.09 -20.53
CA SER A 70 -7.29 5.93 -21.79
C SER A 70 -7.20 4.53 -22.41
N SER A 71 -6.14 3.77 -22.13
CA SER A 71 -5.99 2.39 -22.59
C SER A 71 -6.56 1.34 -21.63
N VAL A 72 -7.09 1.74 -20.47
CA VAL A 72 -7.62 0.82 -19.44
C VAL A 72 -9.09 0.56 -19.72
N ASN A 73 -9.44 -0.71 -19.89
CA ASN A 73 -10.84 -1.14 -19.86
C ASN A 73 -11.23 -1.54 -18.43
N TRP A 74 -11.94 -0.65 -17.75
CA TRP A 74 -12.32 -0.82 -16.35
C TRP A 74 -13.26 -2.00 -16.10
N ASP A 75 -14.11 -2.35 -17.06
CA ASP A 75 -15.05 -3.48 -16.94
C ASP A 75 -14.32 -4.83 -17.03
N LYS A 76 -13.20 -4.87 -17.76
CA LYS A 76 -12.39 -6.08 -17.94
C LYS A 76 -11.26 -6.22 -16.93
N LEU A 77 -10.98 -5.16 -16.15
CA LEU A 77 -9.89 -5.14 -15.17
C LEU A 77 -9.89 -6.34 -14.21
N PRO A 78 -11.03 -6.83 -13.69
CA PRO A 78 -11.05 -8.00 -12.79
C PRO A 78 -10.55 -9.30 -13.44
N THR A 79 -10.69 -9.40 -14.76
CA THR A 79 -10.31 -10.59 -15.55
C THR A 79 -8.99 -10.42 -16.29
N GLN A 80 -8.39 -9.22 -16.23
CA GLN A 80 -7.18 -8.91 -16.96
C GLN A 80 -6.00 -9.65 -16.33
N LYS A 81 -5.15 -10.24 -17.17
CA LYS A 81 -3.89 -10.84 -16.74
C LYS A 81 -3.00 -9.76 -16.10
N ALA A 82 -2.51 -10.02 -14.90
CA ALA A 82 -1.58 -9.13 -14.22
C ALA A 82 -0.27 -8.97 -15.02
N PRO A 83 0.38 -7.80 -14.99
CA PRO A 83 1.67 -7.59 -15.67
C PRO A 83 2.78 -8.51 -15.18
N TYR A 84 2.73 -8.87 -13.89
CA TYR A 84 3.65 -9.80 -13.25
C TYR A 84 2.86 -10.91 -12.57
N ILE A 85 3.26 -12.14 -12.83
CA ILE A 85 2.75 -13.34 -12.16
C ILE A 85 3.95 -13.95 -11.44
N PRO A 86 3.99 -13.95 -10.09
CA PRO A 86 5.10 -14.54 -9.36
C PRO A 86 5.14 -16.05 -9.60
N THR A 87 6.35 -16.60 -9.70
CA THR A 87 6.55 -18.05 -9.69
C THR A 87 6.42 -18.54 -8.26
N ILE A 88 5.57 -19.54 -8.02
CA ILE A 88 5.36 -20.16 -6.72
C ILE A 88 5.76 -21.62 -6.85
N LYS A 89 6.66 -22.09 -5.98
CA LYS A 89 7.16 -23.47 -5.97
C LYS A 89 6.20 -24.41 -5.25
N ASP A 90 5.73 -23.99 -4.08
CA ASP A 90 4.86 -24.76 -3.18
C ASP A 90 4.09 -23.84 -2.23
N GLU A 91 3.24 -24.42 -1.38
CA GLU A 91 2.36 -23.72 -0.44
C GLU A 91 3.10 -22.90 0.63
N LEU A 92 4.39 -23.17 0.86
CA LEU A 92 5.23 -22.51 1.86
C LEU A 92 6.27 -21.56 1.23
N ASP A 93 6.20 -21.31 -0.08
CA ASP A 93 7.16 -20.48 -0.80
C ASP A 93 7.07 -19.01 -0.36
N THR A 94 8.13 -18.52 0.29
CA THR A 94 8.28 -17.13 0.74
C THR A 94 9.27 -16.32 -0.11
N SER A 95 9.67 -16.80 -1.30
CA SER A 95 10.74 -16.19 -2.12
C SER A 95 10.45 -14.79 -2.66
N ASN A 96 9.19 -14.33 -2.61
CA ASN A 96 8.81 -12.95 -2.97
C ASN A 96 8.82 -11.99 -1.76
N PHE A 97 9.26 -12.46 -0.59
CA PHE A 97 9.44 -11.67 0.63
C PHE A 97 10.91 -11.62 1.00
N ASP A 98 11.34 -10.49 1.57
CA ASP A 98 12.68 -10.36 2.12
C ASP A 98 12.82 -11.24 3.37
N PRO A 99 13.98 -11.89 3.59
CA PRO A 99 14.23 -12.63 4.81
C PRO A 99 14.24 -11.67 6.01
N ILE A 100 13.60 -12.07 7.09
CA ILE A 100 13.59 -11.32 8.34
C ILE A 100 14.80 -11.78 9.16
N GLU A 101 15.60 -10.85 9.66
CA GLU A 101 16.64 -11.16 10.64
C GLU A 101 15.98 -11.63 11.95
N ASP A 102 16.50 -12.68 12.59
CA ASP A 102 15.93 -13.23 13.82
C ASP A 102 15.96 -12.20 14.98
N GLU A 103 14.90 -11.41 15.14
CA GLU A 103 14.70 -10.45 16.25
C GLU A 103 14.59 -11.11 17.64
N ARG A 104 14.78 -12.43 17.74
CA ARG A 104 14.93 -13.12 19.04
C ARG A 104 16.09 -12.56 19.86
N ALA A 105 17.06 -11.87 19.25
CA ALA A 105 18.10 -11.12 19.96
C ALA A 105 17.63 -9.77 20.55
N MET A 106 16.52 -9.19 20.06
CA MET A 106 15.97 -7.93 20.57
C MET A 106 14.89 -8.12 21.65
N ARG A 107 14.34 -9.34 21.76
CA ARG A 107 13.39 -9.70 22.82
C ARG A 107 14.13 -10.15 24.07
N SER A 108 14.69 -9.21 24.82
CA SER A 108 15.15 -9.44 26.19
C SER A 108 14.94 -8.21 27.07
N GLN A 109 13.75 -7.60 27.04
CA GLN A 109 13.31 -6.66 28.07
C GLN A 109 11.83 -6.30 27.85
N ASP A 110 10.95 -7.25 28.11
CA ASP A 110 9.61 -6.99 28.63
C ASP A 110 9.15 -8.29 29.29
N ASP A 111 9.77 -8.57 30.44
CA ASP A 111 9.17 -9.41 31.47
C ASP A 111 7.97 -8.63 32.03
N PHE A 112 6.88 -8.55 31.25
CA PHE A 112 5.57 -8.22 31.80
C PHE A 112 5.17 -9.44 32.61
N GLY A 113 5.67 -9.45 33.84
CA GLY A 113 5.53 -10.55 34.77
C GLY A 113 4.09 -11.03 34.81
N THR A 114 3.97 -12.35 34.87
CA THR A 114 2.77 -13.17 35.10
C THR A 114 1.88 -12.68 36.26
N GLN A 115 2.33 -11.68 37.02
CA GLN A 115 1.65 -10.98 38.12
C GLN A 115 0.64 -9.90 37.68
N ALA A 116 0.74 -9.33 36.46
CA ALA A 116 -0.16 -8.25 36.02
C ALA A 116 -1.52 -8.73 35.44
N LEU A 117 -1.66 -10.03 35.20
CA LEU A 117 -2.84 -10.64 34.55
C LEU A 117 -4.08 -10.76 35.45
N ILE A 118 -3.98 -10.43 36.75
CA ILE A 118 -5.06 -10.67 37.71
C ILE A 118 -5.93 -9.40 37.95
N SER A 119 -5.46 -8.20 37.58
CA SER A 119 -6.19 -6.95 37.89
C SER A 119 -6.38 -5.97 36.73
N THR A 120 -5.75 -6.19 35.58
CA THR A 120 -5.94 -5.33 34.40
C THR A 120 -6.99 -5.92 33.47
N PRO A 121 -8.00 -5.15 33.01
CA PRO A 121 -8.88 -5.61 31.94
C PRO A 121 -8.02 -5.97 30.73
N LEU A 122 -8.30 -7.12 30.10
CA LEU A 122 -7.62 -7.53 28.87
C LEU A 122 -7.63 -6.36 27.87
N PRO A 123 -6.48 -5.96 27.29
CA PRO A 123 -6.40 -4.81 26.40
C PRO A 123 -7.17 -5.01 25.07
N PHE A 124 -7.51 -6.25 24.73
CA PHE A 124 -8.16 -6.61 23.48
C PHE A 124 -9.38 -7.52 23.69
N PRO A 125 -10.43 -7.07 24.41
CA PRO A 125 -11.65 -7.85 24.52
C PRO A 125 -12.29 -7.97 23.13
N ASN A 126 -12.79 -9.17 22.78
CA ASN A 126 -13.42 -9.47 21.49
C ASN A 126 -12.50 -9.43 20.25
N PHE A 127 -11.18 -9.58 20.41
CA PHE A 127 -10.26 -9.73 19.27
C PHE A 127 -10.55 -10.98 18.42
N THR A 128 -11.02 -12.05 19.06
CA THR A 128 -11.27 -13.34 18.40
C THR A 128 -12.38 -13.23 17.36
N PHE A 129 -12.00 -13.39 16.09
CA PHE A 129 -12.92 -13.60 14.98
C PHE A 129 -13.00 -15.09 14.65
N LYS A 130 -14.21 -15.64 14.49
CA LYS A 130 -14.46 -16.97 13.93
C LYS A 130 -15.30 -16.82 12.67
N ARG A 131 -14.80 -17.30 11.53
CA ARG A 131 -15.56 -17.31 10.28
C ARG A 131 -16.68 -18.34 10.40
N PHE A 132 -17.93 -17.92 10.20
CA PHE A 132 -19.12 -18.74 10.50
C PHE A 132 -19.33 -19.97 9.58
N PHE A 133 -18.54 -20.14 8.53
CA PHE A 133 -18.72 -21.20 7.52
C PHE A 133 -17.83 -22.44 7.73
N ASP A 134 -16.95 -22.45 8.74
CA ASP A 134 -16.08 -23.60 9.02
C ASP A 134 -16.81 -24.75 9.76
N ARG A 135 -18.16 -24.71 9.85
CA ARG A 135 -19.01 -25.77 10.43
C ARG A 135 -19.71 -26.68 9.39
N ASP A 136 -19.75 -26.24 8.13
CA ASP A 136 -20.16 -26.92 6.89
C ASP A 136 -19.11 -27.81 6.19
N PRO A 137 -18.79 -29.07 6.57
CA PRO A 137 -17.86 -29.90 5.78
C PRO A 137 -18.36 -30.25 4.36
N THR A 138 -19.51 -29.74 3.91
CA THR A 138 -20.10 -30.00 2.59
C THR A 138 -20.14 -28.79 1.65
N ALA A 139 -19.66 -27.60 2.08
CA ALA A 139 -19.70 -26.39 1.26
C ALA A 139 -18.43 -26.16 0.43
N ILE A 140 -17.88 -27.23 -0.17
CA ILE A 140 -16.97 -27.11 -1.33
C ILE A 140 -17.71 -27.69 -2.54
N GLN A 141 -18.56 -26.89 -3.14
CA GLN A 141 -18.82 -27.02 -4.58
C GLN A 141 -18.02 -25.91 -5.26
N SER A 142 -16.90 -26.31 -5.83
CA SER A 142 -16.12 -25.52 -6.78
C SER A 142 -16.95 -25.24 -8.04
N PRO A 143 -16.71 -24.12 -8.73
CA PRO A 143 -17.31 -23.85 -10.05
C PRO A 143 -16.84 -24.84 -11.13
#